data_AF-A0A842KW69-F1
#
_entry.id   AF-A0A842KW69-F1
#
_cell.length_a   1.000
_cell.length_b   1.000
_cell.length_c   1.000
_cell.angle_alpha   90.00
_cell.angle_beta   90.00
_cell.angle_gamma   90.00
#
_symmetry.space_group_name_H-M   'P 1'
#
loop_
_entity.id
_entity.type
_entity.pdbx_description
1 polymer ?
#
loop_
_entity_poly.entity_id
_entity_poly.type
_entity_poly.pdbx_seq_one_letter_code
_entity_poly.pdbx_strand_id
1 'polypeptide(L)' 'MKCPIVLLTDFGEGSVFVGEMKGSILKVNPEAVIVDLTNRIRPHDIFQAAFILKYSFRCFPK' A
#
# COMPACT_ATOMS: atom_id res chain seq x y z
N MET A 1 12.84 -14.19 4.59
CA MET A 1 11.86 -13.43 3.77
C MET A 1 12.21 -11.95 3.87
N LYS A 2 12.09 -11.18 2.79
CA LYS A 2 12.25 -9.72 2.85
C LYS A 2 11.00 -9.09 3.50
N CYS A 3 11.19 -8.05 4.31
CA CYS A 3 10.09 -7.26 4.87
C CYS A 3 9.38 -6.51 3.72
N PRO A 4 8.07 -6.73 3.49
CA PRO A 4 7.36 -6.09 2.39
C PRO A 4 7.02 -4.63 2.70
N ILE A 5 6.96 -3.81 1.66
CA ILE A 5 6.32 -2.49 1.70
C ILE A 5 4.85 -2.69 1.34
N VAL A 6 3.95 -2.47 2.30
CA VAL A 6 2.51 -2.65 2.12
C VAL A 6 1.86 -1.30 1.87
N LEU A 7 1.10 -1.17 0.77
CA LEU A 7 0.50 0.09 0.33
C LEU A 7 -1.01 0.13 0.63
N LEU A 8 -1.43 1.18 1.33
CA LEU A 8 -2.82 1.53 1.59
C LEU A 8 -3.05 2.96 1.12
N THR A 9 -3.90 3.16 0.11
CA THR A 9 -4.14 4.50 -0.47
C THR A 9 -5.61 4.73 -0.81
N ASP A 10 -5.97 5.99 -1.01
CA ASP A 10 -7.25 6.44 -1.56
C ASP A 10 -7.13 6.88 -3.04
N PHE A 11 -6.08 6.43 -3.74
CA PHE A 11 -5.79 6.86 -5.12
C PHE A 11 -6.79 6.38 -6.16
N GLY A 12 -7.59 5.36 -5.82
CA GLY A 12 -8.50 4.69 -6.75
C GLY A 12 -7.85 3.51 -7.47
N GLU A 13 -8.67 2.51 -7.79
CA GLU A 13 -8.27 1.34 -8.56
C GLU A 13 -7.97 1.75 -10.02
N GLY A 14 -6.85 1.27 -10.57
CA GLY A 14 -6.40 1.65 -11.91
C GLY A 14 -5.76 3.05 -12.02
N SER A 15 -5.58 3.76 -10.90
CA SER A 15 -4.92 5.07 -10.89
C SER A 15 -3.44 4.97 -11.25
N VAL A 16 -2.98 5.87 -12.12
CA VAL A 16 -1.56 5.97 -12.52
C VAL A 16 -0.65 6.22 -11.32
N PHE A 17 -1.15 6.89 -10.27
CA PHE A 17 -0.38 7.20 -9.07
C PHE A 17 0.07 5.95 -8.31
N VAL A 18 -0.68 4.85 -8.39
CA VAL A 18 -0.25 3.56 -7.81
C VAL A 18 0.97 3.03 -8.56
N GLY A 19 0.96 3.10 -9.89
CA GLY A 19 2.08 2.69 -10.73
C GLY A 19 3.32 3.55 -10.50
N GLU A 20 3.15 4.87 -10.48
CA GLU A 20 4.23 5.83 -10.24
C GLU A 20 4.84 5.69 -8.85
N MET A 21 4.02 5.47 -7.81
CA MET A 21 4.51 5.21 -6.46
C MET A 21 5.37 3.94 -6.41
N LYS A 22 4.89 2.84 -7.01
CA LYS A 22 5.64 1.58 -7.08
C LYS A 22 6.93 1.74 -7.86
N GLY A 23 6.90 2.41 -9.01
CA GLY A 23 8.10 2.72 -9.79
C GLY A 23 9.11 3.54 -9.00
N SER A 24 8.64 4.52 -8.21
CA SER A 24 9.49 5.34 -7.34
C SER A 24 10.15 4.51 -6.23
N ILE A 25 9.39 3.60 -5.60
CA ILE A 25 9.93 2.65 -4.61
C ILE A 25 11.02 1.78 -5.25
N LEU A 26 10.73 1.19 -6.41
CA LEU A 26 11.67 0.31 -7.13
C LEU A 26 12.91 1.04 -7.64
N LYS A 27 12.81 2.34 -7.95
CA LYS A 27 13.97 3.15 -8.31
C LYS A 27 14.97 3.28 -7.15
N VAL A 28 14.47 3.33 -5.91
CA VAL A 28 15.32 3.41 -4.71
C VAL A 28 15.80 2.02 -4.27
N ASN A 29 14.90 1.03 -4.29
CA ASN A 29 15.21 -0.35 -3.97
C ASN A 29 14.58 -1.29 -5.02
N PRO A 30 15.34 -1.68 -6.07
CA PRO A 30 14.84 -2.57 -7.13
C PRO A 30 14.38 -3.95 -6.64
N GLU A 31 14.84 -4.31 -5.45
CA GLU A 31 14.67 -5.61 -4.82
C GLU A 31 13.54 -5.62 -3.77
N ALA A 32 12.78 -4.52 -3.66
CA ALA A 32 11.67 -4.37 -2.74
C ALA A 32 10.49 -5.28 -3.10
N VAL A 33 9.89 -5.92 -2.09
CA VAL A 33 8.62 -6.65 -2.22
C VAL A 33 7.50 -5.68 -1.90
N ILE A 34 6.68 -5.34 -2.89
CA ILE A 34 5.55 -4.40 -2.72
C ILE A 34 4.24 -5.18 -2.74
N VAL A 35 3.39 -4.94 -1.74
CA VAL A 35 2.06 -5.55 -1.63
C VAL A 35 1.01 -4.45 -1.57
N ASP A 36 0.00 -4.49 -2.44
CA ASP A 36 -1.16 -3.62 -2.30
C ASP A 36 -2.09 -4.21 -1.24
N LEU A 37 -2.33 -3.47 -0.17
CA LEU A 37 -3.42 -3.80 0.75
C LEU A 37 -4.76 -3.39 0.14
N THR A 38 -4.89 -2.12 -0.26
CA THR A 38 -5.96 -1.64 -1.13
C THR A 38 -5.67 -0.20 -1.57
N ASN A 39 -6.11 0.17 -2.76
CA ASN A 39 -6.11 1.54 -3.28
C ASN A 39 -7.53 2.13 -3.35
N ARG A 40 -8.48 1.51 -2.61
CA ARG A 40 -9.91 1.81 -2.66
C ARG A 40 -10.43 2.43 -1.35
N ILE A 41 -9.56 3.07 -0.59
CA ILE A 41 -10.02 3.94 0.50
C ILE A 41 -10.85 5.06 -0.12
N ARG A 42 -11.99 5.39 0.49
CA ARG A 42 -12.79 6.54 0.08
C ARG A 42 -11.91 7.78 0.18
N PRO A 43 -11.90 8.68 -0.82
CA PRO A 43 -11.05 9.86 -0.79
C PRO A 43 -11.10 10.57 0.55
N HIS A 44 -9.94 10.70 1.19
CA HIS A 44 -9.73 11.39 2.47
C HIS A 44 -10.38 10.74 3.72
N ASP A 45 -10.91 9.52 3.63
CA ASP A 45 -11.53 8.82 4.76
C ASP A 45 -10.47 8.11 5.64
N ILE A 46 -9.88 8.90 6.55
CA ILE A 46 -8.84 8.41 7.47
C ILE A 46 -9.36 7.34 8.44
N PHE A 47 -10.65 7.34 8.76
CA PHE A 47 -11.22 6.37 9.69
C PHE A 47 -11.36 5.00 9.03
N GLN A 48 -11.78 4.96 7.77
CA GLN A 48 -11.78 3.73 6.99
C GLN A 48 -10.37 3.17 6.84
N ALA A 49 -9.38 4.01 6.52
CA ALA A 49 -7.99 3.61 6.41
C ALA A 49 -7.44 3.04 7.74
N ALA A 50 -7.67 3.74 8.85
CA ALA A 50 -7.24 3.31 10.18
C ALA A 50 -7.89 1.98 10.59
N PHE A 51 -9.19 1.81 10.30
CA PHE A 51 -9.90 0.56 10.56
C PHE A 51 -9.25 -0.59 9.79
N ILE A 52 -9.07 -0.45 8.47
CA ILE A 52 -8.46 -1.50 7.64
C ILE A 52 -7.05 -1.84 8.14
N LEU A 53 -6.20 -0.82 8.34
CA LEU A 53 -4.82 -1.01 8.78
C LEU A 53 -4.74 -1.76 10.12
N LYS A 54 -5.59 -1.41 11.09
CA LYS A 54 -5.65 -2.03 12.42
C LYS A 54 -5.91 -3.54 12.37
N TYR A 55 -6.66 -4.03 11.39
CA TYR A 55 -6.95 -5.46 11.26
C TYR A 55 -5.98 -6.19 10.32
N SER A 56 -5.49 -5.52 9.28
CA SER A 56 -4.64 -6.14 8.27
C SER A 56 -3.17 -6.29 8.67
N PHE A 57 -2.63 -5.42 9.53
CA PHE A 57 -1.19 -5.43 9.84
C PHE A 57 -0.71 -6.77 10.44
N ARG A 58 -1.59 -7.47 11.17
CA ARG A 58 -1.28 -8.75 11.83
C ARG A 58 -1.11 -9.91 10.84
N CYS A 59 -1.55 -9.74 9.59
CA CYS A 59 -1.43 -10.76 8.55
C CYS A 59 -0.05 -10.76 7.88
N PHE A 60 0.81 -9.79 8.18
CA PHE A 60 2.14 -9.68 7.59
C PHE A 60 3.23 -10.20 8.56
N PRO A 61 4.37 -10.69 8.03
CA PRO A 61 5.50 -11.13 8.85
C PRO A 61 6.02 -10.04 9.79
N LYS A 62 6.55 -10.47 10.95
CA LYS A 62 7.25 -9.59 11.91
C LYS A 62 8.70 -9.36 11.48
#